data_AF-A0A816X8E0-F1
#
_entry.id   AF-A0A816X8E0-F1
#
_cell.length_a   1.000
_cell.length_b   1.000
_cell.length_c   1.000
_cell.angle_alpha   90.00
_cell.angle_beta   90.00
_cell.angle_gamma   90.00
#
_symmetry.space_group_name_H-M   'P 1'
#
loop_
_entity.id
_entity.type
_entity.pdbx_description
1 polymer ?
#
loop_
_entity_poly.entity_id
_entity_poly.type
_entity_poly.pdbx_seq_one_letter_code
_entity_poly.pdbx_strand_id
1 'polypeptide(L)'
;MDAPSTSQVQLVREITRIERIGAHSHIRGLGLNDSLEARAVRQGMVGQVTARRVLGLTVELIKEGKAADQALLIAGQPGTDKTVIAMGKFCFDHRTSRVIRTQADKFIEGKVAEIQFNRPATGSGAKIGKMTLKTTELETIYDLGQKMIEALTKENVQARDVIAIDKAGGKISRLRRSLTRAKDYDATGPQTKFVQLTFLALFSDDIGEIKSEVRERINDKVAEWHEEGKAEIVPDVLFIDEVHMLDIEYFSFLNRALESDMVSILIMATNRGITK
;
A
#
# COMPACT_ATOMS: atom_id res chain seq x y z
N MET A 1 -10.92 -52.88 6.95
CA MET A 1 -10.12 -52.47 5.76
C MET A 1 -10.70 -51.12 5.38
N ASP A 2 -10.21 -50.10 6.07
CA ASP A 2 -10.84 -48.79 6.12
C ASP A 2 -10.01 -47.79 5.31
N ALA A 3 -10.72 -47.02 4.48
CA ALA A 3 -10.16 -46.03 3.59
C ALA A 3 -9.45 -44.90 4.36
N PRO A 4 -8.32 -44.36 3.87
CA PRO A 4 -7.71 -43.20 4.49
C PRO A 4 -8.51 -41.94 4.16
N SER A 5 -8.86 -41.20 5.21
CA SER A 5 -9.53 -39.91 5.19
C SER A 5 -8.68 -38.82 4.52
N THR A 6 -9.30 -38.07 3.61
CA THR A 6 -8.74 -36.92 2.90
C THR A 6 -8.45 -35.76 3.86
N SER A 7 -7.18 -35.56 4.21
CA SER A 7 -6.73 -34.34 4.90
C SER A 7 -6.73 -33.17 3.91
N GLN A 8 -7.60 -32.17 4.17
CA GLN A 8 -7.66 -30.93 3.42
C GLN A 8 -6.34 -30.15 3.59
N VAL A 9 -5.57 -30.00 2.52
CA VAL A 9 -4.41 -29.11 2.48
C VAL A 9 -4.91 -27.67 2.35
N GLN A 10 -4.95 -26.94 3.46
CA GLN A 10 -5.08 -25.49 3.48
C GLN A 10 -3.86 -24.86 2.81
N LEU A 11 -4.02 -24.39 1.57
CA LEU A 11 -3.01 -23.59 0.86
C LEU A 11 -3.13 -22.12 1.30
N VAL A 12 -2.69 -21.85 2.52
CA VAL A 12 -2.35 -20.48 2.94
C VAL A 12 -1.01 -20.15 2.27
N ARG A 13 -1.05 -19.33 1.22
CA ARG A 13 0.17 -18.70 0.70
C ARG A 13 0.61 -17.66 1.73
N GLU A 14 1.48 -18.06 2.65
CA GLU A 14 2.36 -17.12 3.33
C GLU A 14 3.21 -16.46 2.24
N ILE A 15 2.88 -15.21 1.94
CA ILE A 15 3.84 -14.30 1.34
C ILE A 15 4.88 -14.10 2.44
N THR A 16 5.99 -14.84 2.38
CA THR A 16 7.14 -14.62 3.25
C THR A 16 7.64 -13.21 2.99
N ARG A 17 7.14 -12.25 3.78
CA ARG A 17 7.76 -10.95 3.93
C ARG A 17 9.22 -11.23 4.24
N ILE A 18 10.11 -10.78 3.36
CA ILE A 18 11.55 -10.81 3.60
C ILE A 18 11.81 -9.73 4.65
N GLU A 19 11.51 -10.02 5.91
CA GLU A 19 11.94 -9.21 7.04
C GLU A 19 13.42 -9.54 7.27
N ARG A 20 14.31 -8.71 6.72
CA ARG A 20 15.73 -8.74 7.08
C ARG A 20 15.82 -8.49 8.59
N ILE A 21 16.44 -9.41 9.32
CA ILE A 21 16.68 -9.28 10.77
C ILE A 21 17.62 -8.09 10.99
N GLY A 22 17.06 -6.89 11.16
CA GLY A 22 17.78 -5.69 11.57
C GLY A 22 18.00 -5.67 13.09
N ALA A 23 18.86 -4.76 13.57
CA ALA A 23 19.16 -4.59 15.00
C ALA A 23 17.91 -4.40 15.89
N HIS A 24 16.80 -3.96 15.29
CA HIS A 24 15.54 -3.65 15.97
C HIS A 24 14.37 -4.56 15.58
N SER A 25 14.64 -5.67 14.88
CA SER A 25 13.64 -6.65 14.42
C SER A 25 12.89 -7.37 15.56
N HIS A 26 13.43 -7.35 16.78
CA HIS A 26 12.82 -7.97 17.95
C HIS A 26 11.75 -7.10 18.62
N ILE A 27 11.72 -5.79 18.33
CA ILE A 27 10.70 -4.86 18.84
C ILE A 27 9.42 -5.08 18.03
N ARG A 28 8.29 -5.24 18.71
CA ARG A 28 6.97 -5.50 18.09
C ARG A 28 5.91 -4.46 18.47
N GLY A 29 6.31 -3.42 19.19
CA GLY A 29 5.39 -2.44 19.78
C GLY A 29 6.01 -1.70 20.97
N LEU A 30 5.39 -0.60 21.41
CA LEU A 30 5.81 0.14 22.61
C LEU A 30 5.52 -0.56 23.94
N GLY A 31 4.82 -1.69 23.95
CA GLY A 31 4.52 -2.46 25.16
C GLY A 31 3.64 -1.74 26.17
N LEU A 32 2.66 -0.97 25.68
CA LEU A 32 1.66 -0.24 26.46
C LEU A 32 0.45 -1.14 26.78
N ASN A 33 -0.25 -0.87 27.90
CA ASN A 33 -1.59 -1.40 28.17
C ASN A 33 -2.68 -0.45 27.62
N ASP A 34 -3.95 -0.82 27.81
CA ASP A 34 -5.09 -0.04 27.32
C ASP A 34 -5.22 1.33 28.03
N SER A 35 -4.59 1.48 29.19
CA SER A 35 -4.48 2.75 29.92
C SER A 35 -3.24 3.58 29.52
N LEU A 36 -2.55 3.20 28.43
CA LEU A 36 -1.34 3.84 27.91
C LEU A 36 -0.13 3.81 28.86
N GLU A 37 -0.12 2.90 29.82
CA GLU A 37 1.02 2.68 30.72
C GLU A 37 1.97 1.61 30.15
N ALA A 38 3.27 1.92 30.20
CA ALA A 38 4.31 1.01 29.73
C ALA A 38 4.67 -0.03 30.80
N ARG A 39 4.67 -1.32 30.43
CA ARG A 39 5.21 -2.38 31.30
C ARG A 39 6.74 -2.41 31.22
N ALA A 40 7.39 -2.78 32.32
CA ALA A 40 8.85 -2.86 32.43
C ALA A 40 9.50 -3.70 31.30
N VAL A 41 8.88 -4.82 30.92
CA VAL A 41 9.28 -5.66 29.79
C VAL A 41 8.03 -6.06 29.00
N ARG A 42 7.90 -5.64 27.73
CA ARG A 42 6.79 -6.04 26.85
C ARG A 42 7.10 -5.71 25.38
N GLN A 43 6.64 -6.56 24.45
CA GLN A 43 6.76 -6.35 22.99
C GLN A 43 8.21 -6.08 22.50
N GLY A 44 9.20 -6.71 23.14
CA GLY A 44 10.61 -6.52 22.80
C GLY A 44 11.25 -5.26 23.40
N MET A 45 10.48 -4.41 24.08
CA MET A 45 10.98 -3.21 24.78
C MET A 45 11.25 -3.52 26.25
N VAL A 46 12.38 -3.04 26.77
CA VAL A 46 12.78 -3.14 28.18
C VAL A 46 13.08 -1.75 28.72
N GLY A 47 12.54 -1.42 29.90
CA GLY A 47 12.77 -0.11 30.52
C GLY A 47 12.14 1.05 29.75
N GLN A 48 12.71 2.25 29.90
CA GLN A 48 12.28 3.50 29.25
C GLN A 48 10.77 3.77 29.37
N VAL A 49 10.20 3.44 30.53
CA VAL A 49 8.75 3.45 30.82
C VAL A 49 8.14 4.82 30.53
N THR A 50 8.80 5.89 30.97
CA THR A 50 8.32 7.26 30.76
C THR A 50 8.30 7.64 29.28
N ALA A 51 9.39 7.41 28.56
CA ALA A 51 9.47 7.73 27.13
C ALA A 51 8.43 6.96 26.31
N ARG A 52 8.25 5.67 26.63
CA ARG A 52 7.24 4.81 25.98
C ARG A 52 5.82 5.29 26.24
N ARG A 53 5.51 5.69 27.48
CA ARG A 53 4.21 6.26 27.86
C ARG A 53 3.93 7.56 27.12
N VAL A 54 4.90 8.48 27.09
CA VAL A 54 4.77 9.76 26.38
C VAL A 54 4.46 9.53 24.90
N LEU A 55 5.22 8.66 24.22
CA LEU A 55 4.94 8.31 22.83
C LEU A 55 3.59 7.62 22.63
N GLY A 56 3.17 6.80 23.59
CA GLY A 56 1.84 6.22 23.61
C GLY A 56 0.73 7.27 23.57
N LEU A 57 0.85 8.27 24.45
CA LEU A 57 -0.06 9.41 24.51
C LEU A 57 0.00 10.25 23.25
N THR A 58 1.20 10.53 22.73
CA THR A 58 1.37 11.29 21.48
C THR A 58 0.65 10.59 20.32
N VAL A 59 0.80 9.27 20.16
CA VAL A 59 0.08 8.52 19.12
C VAL A 59 -1.44 8.59 19.31
N GLU A 60 -1.93 8.59 20.54
CA GLU A 60 -3.38 8.69 20.78
C GLU A 60 -3.91 10.09 20.45
N LEU A 61 -3.18 11.14 20.84
CA LEU A 61 -3.49 12.52 20.47
C LEU A 61 -3.50 12.72 18.95
N ILE A 62 -2.58 12.04 18.25
CA ILE A 62 -2.52 12.02 16.78
C ILE A 62 -3.76 11.37 16.19
N LYS A 63 -4.15 10.20 16.70
CA LYS A 63 -5.35 9.49 16.22
C LYS A 63 -6.62 10.29 16.46
N GLU A 64 -6.66 11.06 17.54
CA GLU A 64 -7.77 11.97 17.85
C GLU A 64 -7.72 13.29 17.03
N GLY A 65 -6.68 13.50 16.21
CA GLY A 65 -6.53 14.71 15.39
C GLY A 65 -6.18 15.97 16.18
N LYS A 66 -5.75 15.85 17.45
CA LYS A 66 -5.53 16.98 18.37
C LYS A 66 -4.10 17.52 18.36
N ALA A 67 -3.18 16.89 17.63
CA ALA A 67 -1.75 17.19 17.67
C ALA A 67 -1.13 17.36 16.27
N ALA A 68 -1.90 17.86 15.30
CA ALA A 68 -1.49 17.92 13.89
C ALA A 68 -0.24 18.79 13.63
N ASP A 69 0.16 19.68 14.54
CA ASP A 69 1.21 20.68 14.26
C ASP A 69 2.44 20.54 15.17
N GLN A 70 2.62 19.37 15.79
CA GLN A 70 3.61 19.19 16.86
C GLN A 70 4.80 18.34 16.43
N ALA A 71 6.00 18.90 16.60
CA ALA A 71 7.24 18.15 16.51
C ALA A 71 7.62 17.56 17.89
N LEU A 72 7.97 16.28 17.92
CA LEU A 72 8.44 15.58 19.12
C LEU A 72 9.96 15.40 19.06
N LEU A 73 10.69 15.98 20.01
CA LEU A 73 12.13 15.77 20.15
C LEU A 73 12.44 14.74 21.23
N ILE A 74 13.20 13.70 20.86
CA ILE A 74 13.72 12.68 21.77
C ILE A 74 15.23 12.93 21.96
N ALA A 75 15.61 13.36 23.16
CA ALA A 75 17.00 13.60 23.53
C ALA A 75 17.49 12.60 24.59
N GLY A 76 18.76 12.22 24.50
CA GLY A 76 19.38 11.29 25.46
C GLY A 76 20.77 10.86 25.04
N GLN A 77 21.49 10.18 25.92
CA GLN A 77 22.85 9.69 25.64
C GLN A 77 22.88 8.64 24.51
N PRO A 78 23.98 8.49 23.77
CA PRO A 78 24.14 7.39 22.81
C PRO A 78 23.84 6.03 23.47
N GLY A 79 23.17 5.13 22.75
CA GLY A 79 22.80 3.82 23.27
C GLY A 79 21.57 3.77 24.18
N THR A 80 20.85 4.88 24.38
CA THR A 80 19.57 4.90 25.14
C THR A 80 18.33 4.55 24.31
N ASP A 81 18.49 3.80 23.21
CA ASP A 81 17.39 3.24 22.40
C ASP A 81 16.38 4.27 21.87
N LYS A 82 16.80 5.51 21.59
CA LYS A 82 15.90 6.58 21.10
C LYS A 82 15.25 6.23 19.76
N THR A 83 16.04 5.70 18.82
CA THR A 83 15.58 5.25 17.51
C THR A 83 14.55 4.11 17.66
N VAL A 84 14.83 3.14 18.54
CA VAL A 84 13.91 2.03 18.89
C VAL A 84 12.59 2.55 19.45
N ILE A 85 12.67 3.51 20.37
CA ILE A 85 11.52 4.11 21.02
C ILE A 85 10.66 4.85 20.00
N ALA A 86 11.25 5.60 19.06
CA ALA A 86 10.52 6.23 17.97
C ALA A 86 9.89 5.21 17.00
N MET A 87 10.63 4.16 16.63
CA MET A 87 10.17 3.14 15.67
C MET A 87 9.08 2.21 16.22
N GLY A 88 9.01 2.03 17.54
CA GLY A 88 8.20 0.98 18.18
C GLY A 88 6.69 1.04 17.92
N LYS A 89 6.07 2.23 17.78
CA LYS A 89 4.62 2.35 17.47
C LYS A 89 4.34 2.76 16.04
N PHE A 90 5.19 3.61 15.47
CA PHE A 90 4.93 4.29 14.21
C PHE A 90 5.26 3.45 12.97
N CYS A 91 6.25 2.55 13.06
CA CYS A 91 6.64 1.71 11.92
C CYS A 91 5.86 0.37 11.89
N PHE A 92 5.29 -0.07 13.02
CA PHE A 92 4.62 -1.37 13.13
C PHE A 92 3.12 -1.35 12.82
N ASP A 93 2.46 -0.19 12.88
CA ASP A 93 1.11 -0.09 12.35
C ASP A 93 1.22 0.15 10.83
N HIS A 94 1.05 -0.90 10.01
CA HIS A 94 1.08 -0.83 8.53
C HIS A 94 0.05 0.12 7.90
N ARG A 95 -0.65 0.90 8.72
CA ARG A 95 -1.61 1.93 8.34
C ARG A 95 -0.98 3.31 8.26
N THR A 96 0.25 3.52 8.73
CA THR A 96 0.83 4.87 8.89
C THR A 96 1.46 5.45 7.63
N SER A 97 1.88 4.64 6.65
CA SER A 97 2.33 5.19 5.38
C SER A 97 1.21 6.00 4.74
N ARG A 98 1.47 7.26 4.39
CA ARG A 98 0.53 8.19 3.76
C ARG A 98 -0.13 7.54 2.54
N VAL A 99 -1.31 6.95 2.72
CA VAL A 99 -2.06 6.26 1.67
C VAL A 99 -3.37 7.01 1.50
N ILE A 100 -3.57 7.58 0.32
CA ILE A 100 -4.90 7.96 -0.15
C ILE A 100 -5.68 6.66 -0.27
N ARG A 101 -6.54 6.37 0.70
CA ARG A 101 -7.46 5.25 0.60
C ARG A 101 -8.61 5.66 -0.29
N THR A 102 -8.54 5.30 -1.57
CA THR A 102 -9.70 5.37 -2.44
C THR A 102 -10.69 4.27 -2.09
N GLN A 103 -12.00 4.56 -2.15
CA GLN A 103 -13.02 3.52 -2.04
C GLN A 103 -12.71 2.40 -3.02
N ALA A 104 -12.73 1.15 -2.54
CA ALA A 104 -12.43 -0.01 -3.35
C ALA A 104 -13.39 -0.06 -4.55
N ASP A 105 -12.83 -0.04 -5.77
CA ASP A 105 -13.61 -0.31 -6.97
C ASP A 105 -14.28 -1.68 -6.82
N LYS A 106 -15.56 -1.77 -7.23
CA LYS A 106 -16.30 -3.03 -7.20
C LYS A 106 -15.76 -3.96 -8.29
N PHE A 107 -14.70 -4.70 -7.98
CA PHE A 107 -14.17 -5.74 -8.84
C PHE A 107 -15.13 -6.94 -8.90
N ILE A 108 -15.31 -7.48 -10.10
CA ILE A 108 -15.91 -8.81 -10.28
C ILE A 108 -14.76 -9.78 -10.46
N GLU A 109 -14.66 -10.74 -9.56
CA GLU A 109 -13.74 -11.86 -9.70
C GLU A 109 -14.51 -13.11 -10.07
N GLY A 110 -14.05 -13.82 -11.09
CA GLY A 110 -14.72 -15.02 -11.55
C GLY A 110 -13.83 -15.88 -12.42
N LYS A 111 -14.12 -17.19 -12.42
CA LYS A 111 -13.52 -18.11 -13.37
C LYS A 111 -14.30 -18.03 -14.68
N VAL A 112 -13.61 -17.82 -15.79
CA VAL A 112 -14.21 -17.85 -17.13
C VAL A 112 -14.65 -19.28 -17.42
N ALA A 113 -15.95 -19.49 -17.64
CA ALA A 113 -16.49 -20.77 -18.09
C ALA A 113 -16.39 -20.87 -19.62
N GLU A 114 -16.88 -19.85 -20.33
CA GLU A 114 -16.92 -19.81 -21.78
C GLU A 114 -16.88 -18.36 -22.28
N ILE A 115 -16.30 -18.14 -23.47
CA ILE A 115 -16.31 -16.86 -24.18
C ILE A 115 -16.82 -17.10 -25.60
N GLN A 116 -17.84 -16.36 -26.00
CA GLN A 116 -18.41 -16.37 -27.35
C GLN A 116 -18.25 -14.99 -27.98
N PHE A 117 -17.59 -14.92 -29.13
CA PHE A 117 -17.47 -13.68 -29.90
C PHE A 117 -18.39 -13.75 -31.12
N ASN A 118 -19.40 -12.89 -31.16
CA ASN A 118 -20.24 -12.74 -32.32
C ASN A 118 -19.63 -11.71 -33.27
N ARG A 119 -19.13 -12.21 -34.40
CA ARG A 119 -18.68 -11.37 -35.50
C ARG A 119 -19.83 -11.20 -36.49
N PRO A 120 -20.28 -9.98 -36.79
CA PRO A 120 -21.30 -9.76 -37.81
C PRO A 120 -20.79 -10.22 -39.18
N ALA A 121 -21.65 -10.89 -39.94
CA ALA A 121 -21.34 -11.59 -41.20
C ALA A 121 -20.73 -10.69 -42.29
N THR A 122 -20.95 -9.38 -42.21
CA THR A 122 -20.46 -8.37 -43.17
C THR A 122 -19.06 -7.85 -42.84
N GLY A 123 -18.42 -8.31 -41.76
CA GLY A 123 -17.05 -7.92 -41.41
C GLY A 123 -16.88 -6.47 -40.92
N SER A 124 -17.88 -5.60 -41.07
CA SER A 124 -17.87 -4.18 -40.72
C SER A 124 -18.91 -3.83 -39.63
N GLY A 125 -18.84 -4.48 -38.48
CA GLY A 125 -19.69 -4.14 -37.33
C GLY A 125 -18.96 -4.33 -36.01
N ALA A 126 -19.41 -3.59 -34.99
CA ALA A 126 -18.86 -3.68 -33.64
C ALA A 126 -18.92 -5.14 -33.16
N LYS A 127 -17.77 -5.68 -32.75
CA LYS A 127 -17.71 -7.03 -32.17
C LYS A 127 -18.48 -7.00 -30.86
N ILE A 128 -19.49 -7.85 -30.74
CA ILE A 128 -20.25 -8.07 -29.51
C ILE A 128 -19.96 -9.51 -29.08
N GLY A 129 -19.86 -9.74 -27.78
CA GLY A 129 -19.57 -11.06 -27.25
C GLY A 129 -20.41 -11.37 -26.04
N LYS A 130 -20.40 -12.62 -25.62
CA LYS A 130 -20.93 -13.05 -24.33
C LYS A 130 -19.84 -13.82 -23.61
N MET A 131 -19.75 -13.63 -22.31
CA MET A 131 -18.84 -14.39 -21.46
C MET A 131 -19.57 -14.87 -20.23
N THR A 132 -19.38 -16.14 -19.91
CA THR A 132 -19.94 -16.74 -18.71
C THR A 132 -18.86 -16.81 -17.64
N LEU A 133 -19.10 -16.16 -16.51
CA LEU A 133 -18.25 -16.23 -15.32
C LEU A 133 -18.91 -17.13 -14.29
N LYS A 134 -18.13 -18.05 -13.72
CA LYS A 134 -18.53 -18.96 -12.65
C LYS A 134 -17.78 -18.60 -11.37
N THR A 135 -18.52 -18.30 -10.32
CA THR A 135 -18.03 -18.21 -8.93
C THR A 135 -18.36 -19.51 -8.19
N THR A 136 -18.04 -19.58 -6.90
CA THR A 136 -18.39 -20.73 -6.05
C THR A 136 -19.89 -20.98 -5.96
N GLU A 137 -20.70 -19.94 -6.11
CA GLU A 137 -22.14 -19.98 -5.84
C GLU A 137 -23.00 -19.62 -7.05
N LEU A 138 -22.47 -18.84 -8.00
CA LEU A 138 -23.26 -18.28 -9.09
C LEU A 138 -22.56 -18.45 -10.43
N GLU A 139 -23.36 -18.75 -11.44
CA GLU A 139 -22.97 -18.62 -12.85
C GLU A 139 -23.68 -17.40 -13.42
N THR A 140 -22.91 -16.45 -13.93
CA THR A 140 -23.39 -15.17 -14.43
C THR A 140 -22.93 -14.97 -15.87
N ILE A 141 -23.88 -14.63 -16.74
CA ILE A 141 -23.62 -14.34 -18.16
C ILE A 141 -23.47 -12.82 -18.29
N TYR A 142 -22.36 -12.39 -18.89
CA TYR A 142 -22.06 -10.99 -19.17
C TYR A 142 -22.04 -10.75 -20.68
N ASP A 143 -22.76 -9.71 -21.11
CA ASP A 143 -22.64 -9.20 -22.47
C ASP A 143 -21.40 -8.29 -22.57
N LEU A 144 -20.54 -8.59 -23.54
CA LEU A 144 -19.27 -7.91 -23.78
C LEU A 144 -19.39 -6.93 -24.94
N GLY A 145 -19.05 -5.67 -24.67
CA GLY A 145 -18.84 -4.66 -25.71
C GLY A 145 -17.44 -4.73 -26.36
N GLN A 146 -17.24 -3.93 -27.40
CA GLN A 146 -16.01 -3.91 -28.19
C GLN A 146 -14.73 -3.69 -27.35
N LYS A 147 -14.73 -2.72 -26.43
CA LYS A 147 -13.57 -2.42 -25.56
C LYS A 147 -13.18 -3.60 -24.67
N MET A 148 -14.17 -4.32 -24.15
CA MET A 148 -13.94 -5.50 -23.31
C MET A 148 -13.38 -6.66 -24.13
N ILE A 149 -13.85 -6.84 -25.36
CA ILE A 149 -13.33 -7.87 -26.28
C ILE A 149 -11.87 -7.58 -26.67
N GLU A 150 -11.54 -6.33 -26.94
CA GLU A 150 -10.15 -5.91 -27.20
C GLU A 150 -9.26 -6.15 -25.98
N ALA A 151 -9.74 -5.85 -24.77
CA ALA A 151 -9.02 -6.13 -23.52
C ALA A 151 -8.80 -7.64 -23.28
N LEU A 152 -9.82 -8.48 -23.50
CA LEU A 152 -9.70 -9.95 -23.40
C LEU A 152 -8.68 -10.51 -24.41
N THR A 153 -8.70 -9.97 -25.63
CA THR A 153 -7.78 -10.36 -26.70
C THR A 153 -6.35 -9.94 -26.36
N LYS A 154 -6.16 -8.73 -25.84
CA LYS A 154 -4.85 -8.19 -25.43
C LYS A 154 -4.23 -9.02 -24.29
N GLU A 155 -5.03 -9.39 -23.30
CA GLU A 155 -4.59 -10.20 -22.16
C GLU A 155 -4.51 -11.71 -22.48
N ASN A 156 -4.89 -12.12 -23.69
CA ASN A 156 -4.99 -13.52 -24.12
C ASN A 156 -5.77 -14.38 -23.09
N VAL A 157 -6.93 -13.88 -22.67
CA VAL A 157 -7.80 -14.58 -21.72
C VAL A 157 -8.47 -15.75 -22.42
N GLN A 158 -8.40 -16.92 -21.80
CA GLN A 158 -9.02 -18.15 -22.32
C GLN A 158 -10.07 -18.68 -21.34
N ALA A 159 -10.91 -19.58 -21.81
CA ALA A 159 -11.80 -20.33 -20.93
C ALA A 159 -10.97 -21.03 -19.83
N ARG A 160 -11.53 -21.07 -18.62
CA ARG A 160 -10.97 -21.58 -17.36
C ARG A 160 -9.97 -20.68 -16.64
N ASP A 161 -9.58 -19.55 -17.21
CA ASP A 161 -8.76 -18.56 -16.50
C ASP A 161 -9.56 -17.85 -15.41
N VAL A 162 -8.86 -17.36 -14.37
CA VAL A 162 -9.45 -16.53 -13.33
C VAL A 162 -9.10 -15.08 -13.63
N ILE A 163 -10.14 -14.25 -13.78
CA ILE A 163 -10.00 -12.84 -14.14
C ILE A 163 -10.67 -11.95 -13.10
N ALA A 164 -10.12 -10.74 -12.95
CA ALA A 164 -10.75 -9.63 -12.25
C ALA A 164 -11.18 -8.59 -13.28
N ILE A 165 -12.41 -8.12 -13.17
CA ILE A 165 -12.98 -7.08 -14.01
C ILE A 165 -13.30 -5.88 -13.14
N ASP A 166 -12.70 -4.75 -13.48
CA ASP A 166 -13.13 -3.46 -12.97
C ASP A 166 -14.38 -2.99 -13.74
N LYS A 167 -15.52 -2.91 -13.06
CA LYS A 167 -16.80 -2.46 -13.65
C LYS A 167 -16.74 -1.00 -14.11
N ALA A 168 -15.99 -0.16 -13.42
CA ALA A 168 -15.91 1.27 -13.71
C ALA A 168 -14.91 1.56 -14.83
N GLY A 169 -13.72 0.95 -14.75
CA GLY A 169 -12.64 1.16 -15.70
C GLY A 169 -12.70 0.30 -16.97
N GLY A 170 -13.53 -0.76 -16.99
CA GLY A 170 -13.55 -1.74 -18.09
C GLY A 170 -12.21 -2.47 -18.27
N LYS A 171 -11.34 -2.40 -17.26
CA LYS A 171 -10.03 -3.05 -17.25
C LYS A 171 -10.19 -4.49 -16.81
N ILE A 172 -9.64 -5.39 -17.61
CA ILE A 172 -9.62 -6.83 -17.31
C ILE A 172 -8.20 -7.18 -16.92
N SER A 173 -8.04 -7.81 -15.76
CA SER A 173 -6.75 -8.29 -15.26
C SER A 173 -6.81 -9.80 -15.06
N ARG A 174 -5.90 -10.54 -15.71
CA ARG A 174 -5.83 -11.99 -15.54
C ARG A 174 -5.06 -12.34 -14.26
N LEU A 175 -5.78 -12.86 -13.27
CA LEU A 175 -5.21 -13.25 -11.97
C LEU A 175 -4.49 -14.60 -12.01
N ARG A 176 -5.02 -15.58 -12.77
CA ARG A 176 -4.45 -16.93 -12.81
C ARG A 176 -4.72 -17.63 -14.14
N ARG A 177 -3.69 -18.29 -14.69
CA ARG A 177 -3.85 -19.25 -15.79
C ARG A 177 -4.37 -20.59 -15.27
N SER A 178 -5.27 -21.23 -16.00
CA SER A 178 -5.74 -22.57 -15.64
C SER A 178 -4.60 -23.61 -15.74
N LEU A 179 -4.51 -24.49 -14.73
CA LEU A 179 -3.37 -25.40 -14.52
C LEU A 179 -3.20 -26.47 -15.62
N THR A 180 -4.20 -26.67 -16.49
CA THR A 180 -4.25 -27.81 -17.42
C THR A 180 -3.54 -27.60 -18.76
N ARG A 181 -2.96 -26.43 -19.02
CA ARG A 181 -2.28 -26.13 -20.30
C ARG A 181 -1.02 -25.27 -20.15
N ALA A 182 -0.18 -25.56 -19.17
CA ALA A 182 1.17 -24.98 -19.11
C ALA A 182 2.14 -25.57 -20.17
N LYS A 183 1.71 -26.56 -20.98
CA LYS A 183 2.55 -27.27 -21.94
C LYS A 183 2.32 -26.91 -23.42
N ASP A 184 1.30 -26.13 -23.73
CA ASP A 184 1.01 -25.72 -25.11
C ASP A 184 1.27 -24.22 -25.20
N TYR A 185 2.48 -23.80 -25.58
CA TYR A 185 2.80 -22.56 -26.34
C TYR A 185 4.30 -22.22 -26.17
N ASP A 186 5.08 -22.59 -27.19
CA ASP A 186 6.53 -22.35 -27.35
C ASP A 186 6.83 -21.38 -28.52
N ALA A 187 6.01 -20.34 -28.71
CA ALA A 187 6.29 -19.32 -29.72
C ALA A 187 5.50 -18.02 -29.52
N THR A 188 6.18 -16.96 -29.07
CA THR A 188 5.74 -15.57 -29.28
C THR A 188 6.96 -14.74 -29.68
N GLY A 189 6.89 -14.08 -30.85
CA GLY A 189 7.99 -13.32 -31.44
C GLY A 189 8.28 -11.96 -30.77
N PRO A 190 9.43 -11.33 -31.07
CA PRO A 190 9.93 -10.16 -30.36
C PRO A 190 9.38 -8.86 -30.96
N GLN A 191 8.23 -8.38 -30.50
CA GLN A 191 7.80 -7.00 -30.76
C GLN A 191 7.02 -6.42 -29.57
N THR A 192 7.74 -5.83 -28.62
CA THR A 192 7.19 -4.85 -27.68
C THR A 192 7.87 -3.53 -27.90
N LYS A 193 7.15 -2.54 -28.45
CA LYS A 193 7.52 -1.14 -28.36
C LYS A 193 7.38 -0.70 -26.91
N PHE A 194 8.46 -0.20 -26.31
CA PHE A 194 8.44 0.39 -24.99
C PHE A 194 7.76 1.76 -25.07
N VAL A 195 6.65 1.91 -24.36
CA VAL A 195 6.09 3.22 -24.01
C VAL A 195 6.71 3.61 -22.68
N GLN A 196 7.41 4.74 -22.65
CA GLN A 196 7.94 5.32 -21.42
C GLN A 196 6.76 5.78 -20.56
N LEU A 197 6.29 4.89 -19.70
CA LEU A 197 5.38 5.22 -18.62
C LEU A 197 6.19 5.86 -17.50
N THR A 198 5.80 7.07 -17.09
CA THR A 198 6.34 7.83 -15.95
C THR A 198 6.39 7.00 -14.66
N PHE A 199 5.61 5.92 -14.57
CA PHE A 199 5.65 4.93 -13.50
C PHE A 199 7.01 4.21 -13.38
N LEU A 200 7.75 4.03 -14.48
CA LEU A 200 9.07 3.39 -14.44
C LEU A 200 10.12 4.31 -13.76
N ALA A 201 9.88 5.63 -13.77
CA ALA A 201 10.78 6.60 -13.13
C ALA A 201 10.79 6.45 -11.61
N LEU A 202 9.68 6.01 -10.99
CA LEU A 202 9.63 5.66 -9.56
C LEU A 202 10.58 4.52 -9.17
N PHE A 203 11.06 3.74 -10.15
CA PHE A 203 11.99 2.62 -9.96
C PHE A 203 13.38 2.89 -10.55
N SER A 204 13.63 4.10 -11.05
CA SER A 204 14.94 4.56 -11.51
C SER A 204 15.38 5.75 -10.65
N ASP A 205 16.67 5.85 -10.30
CA ASP A 205 17.23 6.98 -9.52
C ASP A 205 17.12 8.36 -10.22
N ASP A 206 16.49 8.44 -11.38
CA ASP A 206 16.41 9.62 -12.24
C ASP A 206 15.15 10.49 -11.97
N ILE A 207 14.61 10.42 -10.75
CA ILE A 207 13.50 11.29 -10.33
C ILE A 207 14.09 12.66 -10.00
N GLY A 208 14.19 13.51 -11.02
CA GLY A 208 14.54 14.92 -10.84
C GLY A 208 13.51 15.67 -9.98
N GLU A 209 13.81 16.95 -9.69
CA GLU A 209 12.95 17.80 -8.88
C GLU A 209 11.53 17.95 -9.48
N ILE A 210 10.52 17.69 -8.66
CA ILE A 210 9.11 17.87 -9.07
C ILE A 210 8.77 19.36 -9.01
N LYS A 211 8.44 19.94 -10.17
CA LYS A 211 7.95 21.32 -10.32
C LYS A 211 6.78 21.62 -9.39
N SER A 212 6.78 22.81 -8.78
CA SER A 212 5.76 23.26 -7.84
C SER A 212 4.34 23.22 -8.41
N GLU A 213 4.15 23.60 -9.68
CA GLU A 213 2.86 23.55 -10.38
C GLU A 213 2.22 22.15 -10.35
N VAL A 214 3.05 21.10 -10.45
CA VAL A 214 2.57 19.71 -10.40
C VAL A 214 2.13 19.35 -8.98
N ARG A 215 2.85 19.83 -7.96
CA ARG A 215 2.53 19.61 -6.55
C ARG A 215 1.21 20.27 -6.18
N GLU A 216 1.02 21.53 -6.57
CA GLU A 216 -0.21 22.28 -6.34
C GLU A 216 -1.41 21.60 -7.00
N ARG A 217 -1.30 21.25 -8.29
CA ARG A 217 -2.37 20.53 -9.00
C ARG A 217 -2.70 19.17 -8.37
N ILE A 218 -1.73 18.49 -7.76
CA ILE A 218 -1.99 17.24 -7.03
C ILE A 218 -2.67 17.55 -5.70
N ASN A 219 -2.20 18.55 -4.96
CA ASN A 219 -2.80 18.96 -3.69
C ASN A 219 -4.28 19.33 -3.85
N ASP A 220 -4.63 20.09 -4.90
CA ASP A 220 -6.02 20.46 -5.19
C ASP A 220 -6.91 19.23 -5.43
N LYS A 221 -6.40 18.26 -6.21
CA LYS A 221 -7.12 17.00 -6.48
C LYS A 221 -7.28 16.14 -5.23
N VAL A 222 -6.26 16.10 -4.37
CA VAL A 222 -6.32 15.36 -3.11
C VAL A 222 -7.34 16.01 -2.17
N ALA A 223 -7.39 17.35 -2.13
CA ALA A 223 -8.40 18.08 -1.37
C ALA A 223 -9.82 17.81 -1.92
N GLU A 224 -10.01 17.88 -3.25
CA GLU A 224 -11.28 17.55 -3.91
C GLU A 224 -11.74 16.12 -3.55
N TRP A 225 -10.86 15.12 -3.66
CA TRP A 225 -11.23 13.74 -3.33
C TRP A 225 -11.51 13.52 -1.84
N HIS A 226 -10.89 14.32 -0.98
CA HIS A 226 -11.14 14.32 0.45
C HIS A 226 -12.53 14.91 0.75
N GLU A 227 -12.87 16.06 0.16
CA GLU A 227 -14.19 16.70 0.31
C GLU A 227 -15.33 15.85 -0.28
N GLU A 228 -15.08 15.18 -1.41
CA GLU A 228 -16.04 14.25 -2.03
C GLU A 228 -16.20 12.92 -1.26
N GLY A 229 -15.38 12.67 -0.23
CA GLY A 229 -15.36 11.42 0.53
C GLY A 229 -14.90 10.20 -0.28
N LYS A 230 -14.25 10.43 -1.43
CA LYS A 230 -13.64 9.38 -2.26
C LYS A 230 -12.30 8.93 -1.69
N ALA A 231 -11.63 9.79 -0.93
CA ALA A 231 -10.34 9.55 -0.30
C ALA A 231 -10.33 9.97 1.17
N GLU A 232 -9.69 9.18 2.01
CA GLU A 232 -9.35 9.55 3.38
C GLU A 232 -7.85 9.88 3.45
N ILE A 233 -7.49 11.00 4.09
CA ILE A 233 -6.11 11.37 4.35
C ILE A 233 -5.69 10.74 5.68
N VAL A 234 -4.75 9.80 5.60
CA VAL A 234 -4.18 9.18 6.80
C VAL A 234 -2.90 9.94 7.20
N PRO A 235 -2.81 10.47 8.42
CA PRO A 235 -1.61 11.15 8.90
C PRO A 235 -0.44 10.17 9.00
N ASP A 236 0.73 10.61 8.54
CA ASP A 236 1.99 9.85 8.56
C ASP A 236 2.96 10.48 9.55
N VAL A 237 4.05 9.77 9.84
CA VAL A 237 5.09 10.18 10.77
C VAL A 237 6.44 10.20 10.08
N LEU A 238 7.05 11.39 10.06
CA LEU A 238 8.40 11.61 9.59
C LEU A 238 9.35 11.48 10.77
N PHE A 239 10.23 10.48 10.75
CA PHE A 239 11.29 10.31 11.74
C PHE A 239 12.63 10.78 11.17
N ILE A 240 13.30 11.68 11.89
CA ILE A 240 14.66 12.14 11.59
C ILE A 240 15.57 11.72 12.74
N ASP A 241 16.48 10.78 12.45
CA ASP A 241 17.55 10.45 13.38
C ASP A 241 18.68 11.49 13.29
N GLU A 242 19.40 11.65 14.39
CA GLU A 242 20.56 12.54 14.49
C GLU A 242 20.32 13.97 13.97
N VAL A 243 19.21 14.58 14.38
CA VAL A 243 18.78 15.92 13.90
C VAL A 243 19.82 17.03 14.10
N HIS A 244 20.78 16.84 15.01
CA HIS A 244 21.90 17.77 15.21
C HIS A 244 22.89 17.83 14.03
N MET A 245 22.73 16.97 13.03
CA MET A 245 23.46 17.01 11.76
C MET A 245 22.79 17.92 10.72
N LEU A 246 21.58 18.42 10.99
CA LEU A 246 20.87 19.34 10.10
C LEU A 246 21.30 20.79 10.31
N ASP A 247 21.44 21.51 9.20
CA ASP A 247 21.69 22.95 9.19
C ASP A 247 20.41 23.76 9.46
N ILE A 248 20.58 25.04 9.80
CA ILE A 248 19.50 25.98 10.11
C ILE A 248 18.49 26.14 8.95
N GLU A 249 18.95 26.02 7.71
CA GLU A 249 18.10 26.10 6.51
C GLU A 249 17.08 24.96 6.47
N TYR A 250 17.47 23.75 6.88
CA TYR A 250 16.55 22.61 6.99
C TYR A 250 15.53 22.82 8.10
N PHE A 251 15.93 23.38 9.25
CA PHE A 251 14.99 23.70 10.31
C PHE A 251 13.97 24.77 9.89
N SER A 252 14.42 25.78 9.13
CA SER A 252 13.53 26.80 8.56
C SER A 252 12.51 26.17 7.60
N PHE A 253 12.97 25.27 6.74
CA PHE A 253 12.09 24.51 5.85
C PHE A 253 11.10 23.62 6.61
N LEU A 254 11.56 22.88 7.61
CA LEU A 254 10.72 22.01 8.43
C LEU A 254 9.65 22.79 9.19
N ASN A 255 9.99 23.94 9.76
CA ASN A 255 9.01 24.80 10.44
C ASN A 255 7.92 25.28 9.49
N ARG A 256 8.28 25.73 8.28
CA ARG A 256 7.29 26.10 7.27
C ARG A 256 6.46 24.90 6.80
N ALA A 257 7.08 23.72 6.69
CA ALA A 257 6.37 22.51 6.33
C ALA A 257 5.35 22.10 7.42
N LEU A 258 5.69 22.31 8.70
CA LEU A 258 4.84 22.05 9.87
C LEU A 258 3.62 22.98 10.00
N GLU A 259 3.57 24.08 9.24
CA GLU A 259 2.43 25.01 9.21
C GLU A 259 1.33 24.59 8.23
N SER A 260 1.54 23.53 7.45
CA SER A 260 0.55 23.06 6.47
C SER A 260 -0.49 22.15 7.11
N ASP A 261 -1.77 22.32 6.75
CA ASP A 261 -2.89 21.46 7.19
C ASP A 261 -2.70 19.96 6.89
N MET A 262 -1.78 19.64 5.98
CA MET A 262 -1.46 18.30 5.51
C MET A 262 -0.23 17.69 6.21
N VAL A 263 0.17 18.22 7.36
CA VAL A 263 1.41 17.84 8.04
C VAL A 263 1.47 16.38 8.51
N SER A 264 2.65 15.79 8.31
CA SER A 264 3.07 14.56 8.97
C SER A 264 3.68 14.88 10.33
N ILE A 265 3.42 14.07 11.34
CA ILE A 265 4.06 14.26 12.65
C ILE A 265 5.57 14.13 12.50
N LEU A 266 6.30 15.14 12.95
CA LEU A 266 7.75 15.14 12.93
C LEU A 266 8.29 14.62 14.26
N ILE A 267 9.01 13.50 14.22
CA ILE A 267 9.77 12.98 15.36
C ILE A 267 11.25 13.14 15.07
N MET A 268 11.94 13.85 15.95
CA MET A 268 13.38 14.09 15.83
C MET A 268 14.11 13.40 16.97
N ALA A 269 15.24 12.78 16.69
CA ALA A 269 16.13 12.23 17.72
C ALA A 269 17.48 12.97 17.73
N THR A 270 18.01 13.23 18.92
CA THR A 270 19.38 13.72 19.07
C THR A 270 20.16 12.97 20.14
N ASN A 271 21.37 12.56 19.77
CA ASN A 271 22.38 12.02 20.68
C ASN A 271 23.22 13.12 21.35
N ARG A 272 23.12 14.36 20.85
CA ARG A 272 23.83 15.53 21.40
C ARG A 272 22.88 16.32 22.28
N GLY A 273 23.30 16.54 23.52
CA GLY A 273 22.66 17.49 24.43
C GLY A 273 23.73 18.29 25.15
N ILE A 274 23.51 19.61 25.29
CA ILE A 274 24.09 20.37 26.39
C ILE A 274 23.34 19.91 27.63
N THR A 275 23.89 18.93 28.35
CA THR A 275 23.47 18.67 29.73
C THR A 275 23.89 19.87 30.56
N LYS A 276 22.93 20.67 31.02
CA LYS A 276 23.17 21.54 32.18
C LYS A 276 23.37 20.68 33.42
#